data_AF-A0A7X2X4Q4-F1
#
_entry.id   AF-A0A7X2X4Q4-F1
#
_cell.length_a   1.000
_cell.length_b   1.000
_cell.length_c   1.000
_cell.angle_alpha   90.00
_cell.angle_beta   90.00
_cell.angle_gamma   90.00
#
_symmetry.space_group_name_H-M   'P 1'
#
loop_
_entity.id
_entity.type
_entity.pdbx_description
1 polymer ?
#
loop_
_entity_poly.entity_id
_entity_poly.type
_entity_poly.pdbx_seq_one_letter_code
_entity_poly.pdbx_strand_id
1 'polypeptide(L)'
;MLKKLFQQVIRFFARLFSSHSKPFEFPKGSKKPPIRPIIFVPGSSASIQRFNGTIRMLHRFSRKKQSLLKIKVNKDESIEMEGRLNTKEPNPMIVIGFENNRDGYSNIKQQVESLKIALTYLLDHYHFSEFKAVGHSNGGLVLTGLLESGFLEKKKVTVSKLAIIGSPYQFNQEMFDDFQKWKHRLGKEVQVLNFVGSFAGKSDGIVPLSSAQAAQSIFDNQAYTEVNLNGRKAHHSALPTNPDLVKQLSLFLNL
;
A
#
# COMPACT_ATOMS: atom_id res chain seq x y z
N MET A 1 -3.65 -34.53 -47.45
CA MET A 1 -3.00 -34.78 -46.14
C MET A 1 -2.49 -33.51 -45.46
N LEU A 2 -1.96 -32.51 -46.17
CA LEU A 2 -1.41 -31.27 -45.58
C LEU A 2 -2.38 -30.46 -44.69
N LYS A 3 -3.67 -30.36 -45.03
CA LYS A 3 -4.66 -29.59 -44.24
C LYS A 3 -4.91 -30.15 -42.82
N LYS A 4 -4.83 -31.47 -42.62
CA LYS A 4 -5.01 -32.10 -41.31
C LYS A 4 -3.79 -31.90 -40.40
N LEU A 5 -2.59 -31.92 -40.98
CA LEU A 5 -1.34 -31.66 -40.25
C LEU A 5 -1.26 -30.20 -39.79
N PHE A 6 -1.67 -29.25 -40.65
CA PHE A 6 -1.70 -27.81 -40.31
C PHE A 6 -2.71 -27.50 -39.18
N GLN A 7 -3.89 -28.13 -39.19
CA GLN A 7 -4.87 -28.00 -38.10
C GLN A 7 -4.40 -28.63 -36.77
N GLN A 8 -3.65 -29.74 -36.81
CA GLN A 8 -3.07 -30.33 -35.61
C GLN A 8 -1.96 -29.46 -35.01
N VAL A 9 -1.11 -28.86 -35.84
CA VAL A 9 -0.06 -27.93 -35.39
C VAL A 9 -0.68 -26.67 -34.78
N ILE A 10 -1.70 -26.07 -35.41
CA ILE A 10 -2.43 -24.91 -34.85
C ILE A 10 -3.11 -25.27 -33.52
N ARG A 11 -3.72 -26.45 -33.40
CA ARG A 11 -4.32 -26.92 -32.14
C ARG A 11 -3.29 -27.21 -31.04
N PHE A 12 -2.08 -27.63 -31.42
CA PHE A 12 -0.98 -27.86 -30.49
C PHE A 12 -0.41 -26.52 -29.97
N PHE A 13 -0.21 -25.53 -30.85
CA PHE A 13 0.20 -24.18 -30.46
C PHE A 13 -0.88 -23.41 -29.68
N ALA A 14 -2.16 -23.56 -30.02
CA ALA A 14 -3.26 -22.99 -29.25
C ALA A 14 -3.37 -23.61 -27.83
N ARG A 15 -2.93 -24.86 -27.64
CA ARG A 15 -2.83 -25.49 -26.31
C ARG A 15 -1.61 -25.04 -25.51
N LEU A 16 -0.49 -24.71 -26.17
CA LEU A 16 0.71 -24.18 -25.51
C LEU A 16 0.59 -22.70 -25.10
N PHE A 17 -0.23 -21.90 -25.81
CA PHE A 17 -0.48 -20.49 -25.49
C PHE A 17 -1.81 -20.23 -24.77
N SER A 18 -2.64 -21.26 -24.57
CA SER A 18 -3.78 -21.19 -23.68
C SER A 18 -3.36 -21.49 -22.25
N SER A 19 -2.60 -20.58 -21.64
CA SER A 19 -2.67 -20.41 -20.19
C SER A 19 -3.97 -19.67 -19.87
N HIS A 20 -5.11 -20.23 -20.24
CA HIS A 20 -6.37 -19.88 -19.59
C HIS A 20 -6.31 -20.49 -18.19
N SER A 21 -5.52 -19.89 -17.30
CA SER A 21 -5.87 -19.89 -15.90
C SER A 21 -7.33 -19.48 -15.87
N LYS A 22 -8.21 -20.37 -15.41
CA LYS A 22 -9.63 -20.05 -15.20
C LYS A 22 -9.70 -18.66 -14.56
N PRO A 23 -10.60 -17.75 -15.00
CA PRO A 23 -10.83 -16.51 -14.28
C PRO A 23 -10.99 -16.88 -12.81
N PHE A 24 -10.16 -16.30 -11.96
CA PHE A 24 -10.23 -16.57 -10.53
C PHE A 24 -11.64 -16.18 -10.07
N GLU A 25 -12.44 -17.17 -9.67
CA GLU A 25 -13.79 -16.93 -9.17
C GLU A 25 -13.73 -16.48 -7.71
N PHE A 26 -14.22 -15.27 -7.44
CA PHE A 26 -14.13 -14.68 -6.11
C PHE A 26 -15.10 -15.35 -5.13
N PRO A 27 -14.66 -15.62 -3.89
CA PRO A 27 -15.58 -15.99 -2.83
C PRO A 27 -16.58 -14.85 -2.62
N LYS A 28 -17.87 -15.16 -2.63
CA LYS A 28 -18.95 -14.20 -2.38
C LYS A 28 -18.67 -13.46 -1.06
N GLY A 29 -18.48 -12.13 -1.13
CA GLY A 29 -18.33 -11.28 0.04
C GLY A 29 -19.55 -11.42 0.97
N SER A 30 -19.30 -11.62 2.27
CA SER A 30 -20.36 -11.74 3.27
C SER A 30 -21.00 -10.38 3.54
N LYS A 31 -22.33 -10.29 3.47
CA LYS A 31 -23.06 -9.17 4.07
C LYS A 31 -22.92 -9.26 5.59
N LYS A 32 -22.12 -8.34 6.15
CA LYS A 32 -21.93 -8.01 7.59
C LYS A 32 -21.17 -9.06 8.43
N PRO A 33 -20.39 -8.62 9.45
CA PRO A 33 -20.05 -7.22 9.78
C PRO A 33 -19.04 -6.61 8.79
N PRO A 34 -18.93 -5.27 8.69
CA PRO A 34 -17.92 -4.63 7.86
C PRO A 34 -16.52 -4.97 8.38
N ILE A 35 -15.61 -5.30 7.47
CA ILE A 35 -14.18 -5.41 7.81
C ILE A 35 -13.60 -3.99 7.96
N ARG A 36 -12.49 -3.86 8.69
CA ARG A 36 -11.67 -2.64 8.78
C ARG A 36 -10.25 -2.97 8.34
N PRO A 37 -9.99 -3.07 7.03
CA PRO A 37 -8.73 -3.62 6.56
C PRO A 37 -7.54 -2.71 6.92
N ILE A 38 -6.36 -3.31 6.96
CA ILE A 38 -5.08 -2.60 7.02
C ILE A 38 -4.43 -2.74 5.65
N ILE A 39 -4.36 -1.64 4.91
CA ILE A 39 -3.85 -1.58 3.54
C ILE A 39 -2.38 -1.14 3.56
N PHE A 40 -1.51 -1.96 2.99
CA PHE A 40 -0.08 -1.73 2.88
C PHE A 40 0.28 -1.39 1.44
N VAL A 41 0.98 -0.27 1.22
CA VAL A 41 1.44 0.18 -0.11
C VAL A 41 2.97 0.27 -0.12
N PRO A 42 3.66 -0.51 -0.98
CA PRO A 42 5.12 -0.55 -1.00
C PRO A 42 5.72 0.62 -1.79
N GLY A 43 7.05 0.76 -1.71
CA GLY A 43 7.82 1.78 -2.43
C GLY A 43 8.20 1.40 -3.85
N SER A 44 9.11 2.18 -4.44
CA SER A 44 9.66 1.90 -5.76
C SER A 44 10.43 0.58 -5.83
N SER A 45 10.44 -0.02 -7.03
CA SER A 45 11.05 -1.30 -7.37
C SER A 45 10.61 -2.48 -6.50
N ALA A 46 9.64 -2.28 -5.61
CA ALA A 46 9.16 -3.29 -4.68
C ALA A 46 8.01 -4.07 -5.31
N SER A 47 7.94 -5.36 -4.99
CA SER A 47 6.80 -6.20 -5.32
C SER A 47 5.79 -6.23 -4.17
N ILE A 48 4.65 -6.87 -4.40
CA ILE A 48 3.65 -7.20 -3.37
C ILE A 48 4.19 -8.05 -2.21
N GLN A 49 5.43 -8.53 -2.30
CA GLN A 49 6.11 -9.29 -1.23
C GLN A 49 6.83 -8.39 -0.21
N ARG A 50 6.92 -7.07 -0.46
CA ARG A 50 7.70 -6.11 0.35
C ARG A 50 7.38 -6.16 1.84
N PHE A 51 6.11 -6.32 2.19
CA PHE A 51 5.65 -6.32 3.58
C PHE A 51 5.57 -7.73 4.22
N ASN A 52 6.00 -8.80 3.54
CA ASN A 52 5.95 -10.16 4.10
C ASN A 52 6.67 -10.26 5.46
N GLY A 53 7.85 -9.63 5.57
CA GLY A 53 8.61 -9.60 6.82
C GLY A 53 7.87 -8.83 7.91
N THR A 54 7.39 -7.63 7.59
CA THR A 54 6.60 -6.77 8.50
C THR A 54 5.38 -7.51 9.03
N ILE A 55 4.56 -8.09 8.13
CA ILE A 55 3.34 -8.82 8.49
C ILE A 55 3.67 -10.04 9.35
N ARG A 56 4.72 -10.80 9.02
CA ARG A 56 5.18 -11.93 9.85
C ARG A 56 5.56 -11.48 11.26
N MET A 57 6.16 -10.31 11.41
CA MET A 57 6.51 -9.75 12.71
C MET A 57 5.29 -9.20 13.46
N LEU A 58 4.36 -8.50 12.79
CA LEU A 58 3.09 -8.05 13.37
C LEU A 58 2.27 -9.22 13.91
N HIS A 59 2.23 -10.34 13.18
CA HIS A 59 1.57 -11.57 13.64
C HIS A 59 2.17 -12.19 14.92
N ARG A 60 3.39 -11.81 15.32
CA ARG A 60 3.98 -12.21 16.60
C ARG A 60 3.52 -11.33 17.77
N PHE A 61 3.13 -10.09 17.49
CA PHE A 61 2.59 -9.16 18.48
C PHE A 61 1.07 -9.24 18.60
N SER A 62 0.40 -9.65 17.52
CA SER A 62 -1.05 -9.79 17.48
C SER A 62 -1.55 -11.05 18.21
N ARG A 63 -2.66 -10.92 18.94
CA ARG A 63 -3.35 -12.05 19.58
C ARG A 63 -3.96 -13.04 18.57
N LYS A 64 -4.23 -12.60 17.34
CA LYS A 64 -4.80 -13.42 16.26
C LYS A 64 -4.09 -13.11 14.95
N LYS A 65 -3.79 -14.13 14.15
CA LYS A 65 -3.22 -13.92 12.81
C LYS A 65 -4.30 -13.42 11.87
N GLN A 66 -4.04 -12.27 11.25
CA GLN A 66 -4.90 -11.68 10.23
C GLN A 66 -4.73 -12.44 8.91
N SER A 67 -5.82 -12.59 8.16
CA SER A 67 -5.78 -13.02 6.77
C SER A 67 -5.09 -11.96 5.89
N LEU A 68 -4.54 -12.42 4.76
CA LEU A 68 -3.74 -11.59 3.87
C LEU A 68 -4.21 -11.78 2.42
N LEU A 69 -4.58 -10.67 1.79
CA LEU A 69 -4.75 -10.57 0.34
C LEU A 69 -3.66 -9.66 -0.21
N LYS A 70 -3.05 -10.04 -1.32
CA LYS A 70 -2.11 -9.20 -2.06
C LYS A 70 -2.69 -8.93 -3.43
N ILE A 71 -2.62 -7.67 -3.85
CA ILE A 71 -3.17 -7.15 -5.09
C ILE A 71 -2.01 -6.49 -5.84
N LYS A 72 -1.82 -6.85 -7.10
CA LYS A 72 -0.94 -6.13 -8.03
C LYS A 72 -1.80 -5.54 -9.14
N VAL A 73 -1.71 -4.23 -9.32
CA VAL A 73 -2.36 -3.53 -10.44
C VAL A 73 -1.37 -3.40 -11.59
N ASN A 74 -1.74 -3.91 -12.76
CA ASN A 74 -0.93 -3.87 -13.96
C ASN A 74 -1.12 -2.55 -14.72
N LYS A 75 -0.21 -2.26 -15.66
CA LYS A 75 -0.26 -1.01 -16.47
C LYS A 75 -1.49 -0.94 -17.38
N ASP A 76 -2.07 -2.08 -17.72
CA ASP A 76 -3.32 -2.20 -18.47
C ASP A 76 -4.56 -2.18 -17.56
N GLU A 77 -4.39 -1.78 -16.30
CA GLU A 77 -5.43 -1.71 -15.25
C GLU A 77 -5.97 -3.08 -14.78
N SER A 78 -5.48 -4.19 -15.33
CA SER A 78 -5.83 -5.53 -14.84
C SER A 78 -5.26 -5.78 -13.43
N ILE A 79 -5.93 -6.64 -12.66
CA ILE A 79 -5.54 -6.97 -11.29
C ILE A 79 -5.13 -8.43 -11.19
N GLU A 80 -3.94 -8.67 -10.63
CA GLU A 80 -3.49 -9.98 -10.15
C GLU A 80 -3.65 -10.06 -8.62
N MET A 81 -4.01 -11.26 -8.12
CA MET A 81 -4.22 -11.48 -6.68
C MET A 81 -3.56 -12.75 -6.16
N GLU A 82 -3.07 -12.66 -4.92
CA GLU A 82 -2.53 -13.79 -4.14
C GLU A 82 -3.14 -13.76 -2.73
N GLY A 83 -3.57 -14.92 -2.23
CA GLY A 83 -4.16 -15.03 -0.89
C GLY A 83 -5.67 -14.81 -0.88
N ARG A 84 -6.22 -14.54 0.32
CA ARG A 84 -7.68 -14.41 0.54
C ARG A 84 -7.96 -13.69 1.85
N LEU A 85 -9.07 -12.95 1.88
CA LEU A 85 -9.57 -12.34 3.09
C LEU A 85 -10.55 -13.25 3.82
N ASN A 86 -10.41 -13.33 5.14
CA ASN A 86 -11.42 -13.87 6.03
C ASN A 86 -12.33 -12.72 6.49
N THR A 87 -13.50 -12.58 5.88
CA THR A 87 -14.43 -11.46 6.16
C THR A 87 -15.07 -11.52 7.55
N LYS A 88 -14.83 -12.59 8.33
CA LYS A 88 -15.28 -12.71 9.72
C LYS A 88 -14.32 -12.07 10.72
N GLU A 89 -13.12 -11.68 10.29
CA GLU A 89 -12.14 -11.02 11.17
C GLU A 89 -12.22 -9.49 11.03
N PRO A 90 -11.98 -8.73 12.11
CA PRO A 90 -12.19 -7.30 12.09
C PRO A 90 -11.14 -6.54 11.28
N ASN A 91 -9.87 -6.99 11.28
CA ASN A 91 -8.76 -6.24 10.69
C ASN A 91 -7.93 -7.08 9.70
N PRO A 92 -8.49 -7.54 8.57
CA PRO A 92 -7.71 -8.22 7.54
C PRO A 92 -6.59 -7.33 6.98
N MET A 93 -5.51 -7.94 6.51
CA MET A 93 -4.40 -7.23 5.88
C MET A 93 -4.48 -7.32 4.35
N ILE A 94 -4.21 -6.22 3.67
CA ILE A 94 -4.19 -6.14 2.22
C ILE A 94 -2.88 -5.48 1.79
N VAL A 95 -2.08 -6.10 0.92
CA VAL A 95 -0.95 -5.41 0.27
C VAL A 95 -1.36 -5.03 -1.14
N ILE A 96 -1.25 -3.76 -1.51
CA ILE A 96 -1.53 -3.27 -2.86
C ILE A 96 -0.22 -2.75 -3.45
N GLY A 97 0.28 -3.44 -4.48
CA GLY A 97 1.43 -3.03 -5.27
C GLY A 97 1.07 -2.75 -6.72
N PHE A 98 2.04 -2.26 -7.48
CA PHE A 98 1.83 -1.79 -8.85
C PHE A 98 2.89 -2.39 -9.77
N GLU A 99 2.51 -2.75 -10.99
CA GLU A 99 3.47 -3.07 -12.04
C GLU A 99 4.30 -1.83 -12.43
N ASN A 100 3.67 -0.64 -12.43
CA ASN A 100 4.41 0.62 -12.45
C ASN A 100 4.87 1.00 -11.04
N ASN A 101 5.98 0.42 -10.59
CA ASN A 101 6.61 0.75 -9.31
C ASN A 101 7.85 1.65 -9.46
N ARG A 102 7.87 2.54 -10.47
CA ARG A 102 9.01 3.44 -10.70
C ARG A 102 8.94 4.70 -9.83
N ASP A 103 10.11 5.29 -9.59
CA ASP A 103 10.23 6.61 -8.96
C ASP A 103 9.80 7.75 -9.89
N GLY A 104 9.67 8.95 -9.34
CA GLY A 104 9.37 10.17 -10.09
C GLY A 104 7.90 10.54 -10.03
N TYR A 105 7.63 11.85 -10.01
CA TYR A 105 6.30 12.36 -9.66
C TYR A 105 5.20 11.93 -10.64
N SER A 106 5.50 11.85 -11.94
CA SER A 106 4.54 11.32 -12.93
C SER A 106 4.14 9.87 -12.65
N ASN A 107 5.06 9.03 -12.17
CA ASN A 107 4.76 7.67 -11.77
C ASN A 107 3.98 7.62 -10.45
N ILE A 108 4.25 8.51 -9.49
CA ILE A 108 3.45 8.63 -8.27
C ILE A 108 1.98 8.96 -8.61
N LYS A 109 1.73 9.91 -9.53
CA LYS A 109 0.37 10.25 -9.99
C LYS A 109 -0.34 9.01 -10.57
N GLN A 110 0.35 8.22 -11.39
CA GLN A 110 -0.20 6.97 -11.93
C GLN A 110 -0.46 5.91 -10.85
N GLN A 111 0.44 5.78 -9.87
CA GLN A 111 0.27 4.84 -8.75
C GLN A 111 -0.93 5.22 -7.86
N VAL A 112 -1.24 6.51 -7.71
CA VAL A 112 -2.47 6.97 -7.05
C VAL A 112 -3.70 6.49 -7.81
N GLU A 113 -3.73 6.60 -9.14
CA GLU A 113 -4.84 6.07 -9.95
C GLU A 113 -4.93 4.54 -9.88
N SER A 114 -3.80 3.83 -9.93
CA SER A 114 -3.76 2.38 -9.72
C SER A 114 -4.30 1.98 -8.34
N LEU A 115 -3.99 2.75 -7.29
CA LEU A 115 -4.53 2.50 -5.96
C LEU A 115 -6.06 2.70 -5.93
N LYS A 116 -6.59 3.70 -6.62
CA LYS A 116 -8.05 3.92 -6.75
C LYS A 116 -8.74 2.78 -7.51
N ILE A 117 -8.09 2.18 -8.51
CA ILE A 117 -8.58 0.98 -9.20
C ILE A 117 -8.71 -0.18 -8.21
N ALA A 118 -7.64 -0.49 -7.48
CA ALA A 118 -7.66 -1.55 -6.47
C ALA A 118 -8.70 -1.29 -5.36
N LEU A 119 -8.85 -0.05 -4.90
CA LEU A 119 -9.85 0.31 -3.90
C LEU A 119 -11.28 0.21 -4.43
N THR A 120 -11.52 0.61 -5.68
CA THR A 120 -12.84 0.43 -6.31
C THR A 120 -13.20 -1.04 -6.36
N TYR A 121 -12.28 -1.87 -6.83
CA TYR A 121 -12.43 -3.32 -6.81
C TYR A 121 -12.74 -3.85 -5.40
N LEU A 122 -11.97 -3.45 -4.39
CA LEU A 122 -12.20 -3.87 -3.01
C LEU A 122 -13.57 -3.45 -2.48
N LEU A 123 -14.04 -2.24 -2.78
CA LEU A 123 -15.33 -1.72 -2.33
C LEU A 123 -16.53 -2.37 -3.03
N ASP A 124 -16.35 -2.83 -4.27
CA ASP A 124 -17.38 -3.54 -5.03
C ASP A 124 -17.56 -4.98 -4.51
N HIS A 125 -16.51 -5.58 -3.91
CA HIS A 125 -16.50 -6.96 -3.45
C HIS A 125 -16.59 -7.15 -1.93
N TYR A 126 -16.14 -6.16 -1.15
CA TYR A 126 -16.10 -6.21 0.31
C TYR A 126 -16.76 -4.97 0.91
N HIS A 127 -17.47 -5.18 2.01
CA HIS A 127 -18.12 -4.08 2.72
C HIS A 127 -17.20 -3.50 3.80
N PHE A 128 -16.70 -2.28 3.59
CA PHE A 128 -16.04 -1.47 4.60
C PHE A 128 -16.21 0.02 4.28
N SER A 129 -16.28 0.84 5.32
CA SER A 129 -16.36 2.32 5.22
C SER A 129 -15.17 3.01 5.86
N GLU A 130 -14.23 2.24 6.41
CA GLU A 130 -13.07 2.72 7.15
C GLU A 130 -11.91 1.73 6.92
N PHE A 131 -10.69 2.22 6.74
CA PHE A 131 -9.49 1.40 6.74
C PHE A 131 -8.31 2.11 7.40
N LYS A 132 -7.26 1.34 7.74
CA LYS A 132 -5.96 1.86 8.16
C LYS A 132 -4.96 1.66 7.03
N ALA A 133 -3.97 2.52 6.93
CA ALA A 133 -3.01 2.50 5.84
C ALA A 133 -1.56 2.52 6.34
N VAL A 134 -0.68 1.82 5.62
CA VAL A 134 0.76 1.79 5.88
C VAL A 134 1.50 1.95 4.56
N GLY A 135 2.27 3.03 4.41
CA GLY A 135 3.06 3.32 3.23
C GLY A 135 4.55 3.21 3.51
N HIS A 136 5.30 2.47 2.70
CA HIS A 136 6.76 2.48 2.72
C HIS A 136 7.31 3.26 1.52
N SER A 137 8.24 4.18 1.76
CA SER A 137 8.88 5.00 0.71
C SER A 137 7.82 5.67 -0.17
N ASN A 138 7.83 5.48 -1.49
CA ASN A 138 6.80 6.02 -2.39
C ASN A 138 5.36 5.65 -2.00
N GLY A 139 5.14 4.50 -1.33
CA GLY A 139 3.82 4.11 -0.88
C GLY A 139 3.17 5.10 0.09
N GLY A 140 3.96 5.82 0.91
CA GLY A 140 3.43 6.90 1.75
C GLY A 140 3.03 8.14 0.95
N LEU A 141 3.76 8.46 -0.12
CA LEU A 141 3.40 9.53 -1.06
C LEU A 141 2.11 9.20 -1.80
N VAL A 142 1.97 7.96 -2.28
CA VAL A 142 0.78 7.46 -2.96
C VAL A 142 -0.45 7.50 -2.03
N LEU A 143 -0.29 7.10 -0.76
CA LEU A 143 -1.37 7.19 0.23
C LEU A 143 -1.74 8.64 0.56
N THR A 144 -0.76 9.54 0.62
CA THR A 144 -1.03 10.98 0.81
C THR A 144 -1.83 11.53 -0.38
N GLY A 145 -1.41 11.22 -1.61
CA GLY A 145 -2.13 11.62 -2.82
C GLY A 145 -3.55 11.03 -2.91
N LEU A 146 -3.76 9.81 -2.41
CA LEU A 146 -5.10 9.24 -2.29
C LEU A 146 -6.00 10.08 -1.37
N LEU A 147 -5.51 10.44 -0.18
CA LEU A 147 -6.27 11.26 0.79
C LEU A 147 -6.67 12.61 0.18
N GLU A 148 -5.78 13.22 -0.59
CA GLU A 148 -6.01 14.53 -1.21
C GLU A 148 -6.86 14.48 -2.49
N SER A 149 -7.02 13.31 -3.11
CA SER A 149 -7.65 13.19 -4.43
C SER A 149 -9.17 13.42 -4.46
N GLY A 150 -9.85 13.48 -3.31
CA GLY A 150 -11.32 13.50 -3.22
C GLY A 150 -12.01 12.16 -3.53
N PHE A 151 -11.26 11.11 -3.89
CA PHE A 151 -11.81 9.77 -4.16
C PHE A 151 -12.52 9.17 -2.95
N LEU A 152 -11.90 9.28 -1.77
CA LEU A 152 -12.41 8.71 -0.53
C LEU A 152 -13.71 9.38 -0.07
N GLU A 153 -13.78 10.71 -0.18
CA GLU A 153 -15.00 11.50 0.07
C GLU A 153 -16.15 11.02 -0.83
N LYS A 154 -15.90 10.90 -2.14
CA LYS A 154 -16.89 10.41 -3.12
C LYS A 154 -17.37 8.99 -2.80
N LYS A 155 -16.47 8.11 -2.34
CA LYS A 155 -16.79 6.72 -1.97
C LYS A 155 -17.37 6.58 -0.56
N LYS A 156 -17.42 7.65 0.24
CA LYS A 156 -17.82 7.65 1.66
C LYS A 156 -16.99 6.66 2.48
N VAL A 157 -15.69 6.63 2.23
CA VAL A 157 -14.72 5.78 2.94
C VAL A 157 -13.72 6.68 3.65
N THR A 158 -13.37 6.35 4.89
CA THR A 158 -12.38 7.11 5.67
C THR A 158 -11.11 6.30 5.92
N VAL A 159 -10.00 7.01 6.13
CA VAL A 159 -8.77 6.45 6.67
C VAL A 159 -8.68 6.90 8.12
N SER A 160 -8.66 5.98 9.09
CA SER A 160 -8.56 6.38 10.51
C SER A 160 -7.11 6.51 10.98
N LYS A 161 -6.19 5.73 10.41
CA LYS A 161 -4.78 5.73 10.76
C LYS A 161 -3.90 5.58 9.52
N LEU A 162 -2.86 6.41 9.41
CA LEU A 162 -1.85 6.36 8.37
C LEU A 162 -0.46 6.23 9.01
N ALA A 163 0.23 5.12 8.78
CA ALA A 163 1.63 4.97 9.10
C ALA A 163 2.48 5.22 7.85
N ILE A 164 3.47 6.10 7.95
CA ILE A 164 4.38 6.47 6.87
C ILE A 164 5.78 5.99 7.26
N ILE A 165 6.51 5.36 6.34
CA ILE A 165 7.82 4.78 6.63
C ILE A 165 8.83 5.28 5.59
N GLY A 166 9.65 6.26 5.96
CA GLY A 166 10.75 6.76 5.13
C GLY A 166 10.31 7.33 3.77
N SER A 167 9.19 8.06 3.72
CA SER A 167 8.66 8.61 2.47
C SER A 167 9.32 9.93 2.08
N PRO A 168 9.81 10.10 0.84
CA PRO A 168 10.61 11.26 0.45
C PRO A 168 9.76 12.44 -0.06
N TYR A 169 9.13 13.20 0.84
CA TYR A 169 8.22 14.29 0.45
C TYR A 169 8.90 15.43 -0.32
N GLN A 170 10.20 15.68 -0.15
CA GLN A 170 10.93 16.77 -0.80
C GLN A 170 11.89 16.31 -1.91
N PHE A 171 11.71 15.11 -2.47
CA PHE A 171 12.50 14.68 -3.65
C PHE A 171 12.07 15.34 -4.95
N ASN A 172 10.86 15.89 -4.97
CA ASN A 172 10.35 16.63 -6.11
C ASN A 172 9.57 17.84 -5.57
N GLN A 173 9.97 19.04 -5.99
CA GLN A 173 9.38 20.28 -5.47
C GLN A 173 7.91 20.43 -5.89
N GLU A 174 7.58 20.15 -7.16
CA GLU A 174 6.20 20.20 -7.67
C GLU A 174 5.27 19.29 -6.85
N MET A 175 5.73 18.07 -6.55
CA MET A 175 5.00 17.12 -5.72
C MET A 175 4.76 17.65 -4.31
N PHE A 176 5.79 18.23 -3.68
CA PHE A 176 5.66 18.80 -2.35
C PHE A 176 4.68 19.98 -2.33
N ASP A 177 4.76 20.86 -3.34
CA ASP A 177 3.87 22.01 -3.48
C ASP A 177 2.42 21.57 -3.68
N ASP A 178 2.18 20.50 -4.46
CA ASP A 178 0.83 19.93 -4.62
C ASP A 178 0.31 19.35 -3.30
N PHE A 179 1.13 18.65 -2.50
CA PHE A 179 0.72 18.21 -1.16
C PHE A 179 0.38 19.41 -0.25
N GLN A 180 1.17 20.49 -0.29
CA GLN A 180 0.87 21.71 0.48
C GLN A 180 -0.45 22.36 0.05
N LYS A 181 -0.73 22.37 -1.26
CA LYS A 181 -1.94 22.94 -1.84
C LYS A 181 -3.19 22.18 -1.44
N TRP A 182 -3.13 20.84 -1.45
CA TRP A 182 -4.30 19.98 -1.23
C TRP A 182 -4.47 19.47 0.20
N LYS A 183 -3.56 19.80 1.12
CA LYS A 183 -3.64 19.35 2.52
C LYS A 183 -4.95 19.66 3.25
N HIS A 184 -5.71 20.67 2.81
CA HIS A 184 -7.05 20.97 3.33
C HIS A 184 -8.07 19.83 3.15
N ARG A 185 -7.78 18.87 2.26
CA ARG A 185 -8.59 17.66 2.02
C ARG A 185 -8.20 16.48 2.92
N LEU A 186 -7.08 16.57 3.65
CA LEU A 186 -6.70 15.55 4.60
C LEU A 186 -7.75 15.53 5.71
N GLY A 187 -8.36 14.36 5.93
CA GLY A 187 -9.39 14.23 6.95
C GLY A 187 -8.82 14.62 8.32
N LYS A 188 -9.48 15.55 9.01
CA LYS A 188 -9.07 16.02 10.35
C LYS A 188 -8.97 14.90 11.40
N GLU A 189 -9.58 13.74 11.11
CA GLU A 189 -9.61 12.57 11.98
C GLU A 189 -8.50 11.54 11.66
N VAL A 190 -7.73 11.72 10.59
CA VAL A 190 -6.65 10.80 10.22
C VAL A 190 -5.50 10.95 11.22
N GLN A 191 -5.27 9.95 12.06
CA GLN A 191 -4.06 9.90 12.89
C GLN A 191 -2.87 9.48 12.03
N VAL A 192 -1.75 10.19 12.14
CA VAL A 192 -0.57 9.97 11.33
C VAL A 192 0.64 9.64 12.21
N LEU A 193 1.30 8.52 11.91
CA LEU A 193 2.55 8.11 12.53
C LEU A 193 3.65 8.02 11.47
N ASN A 194 4.57 8.97 11.46
CA ASN A 194 5.69 9.02 10.53
C ASN A 194 6.95 8.40 11.14
N PHE A 195 7.45 7.33 10.55
CA PHE A 195 8.73 6.72 10.91
C PHE A 195 9.83 7.26 10.01
N VAL A 196 10.80 7.92 10.61
CA VAL A 196 11.95 8.52 9.92
C VAL A 196 13.24 7.81 10.31
N GLY A 197 14.07 7.48 9.33
CA GLY A 197 15.30 6.71 9.50
C GLY A 197 16.56 7.56 9.49
N SER A 198 17.48 7.26 10.40
CA SER A 198 18.83 7.82 10.51
C SER A 198 19.82 6.66 10.59
N PHE A 199 20.22 6.15 9.43
CA PHE A 199 21.13 5.00 9.32
C PHE A 199 22.57 5.39 9.68
N ALA A 200 23.02 6.52 9.15
CA ALA A 200 24.37 7.05 9.31
C ALA A 200 24.35 8.58 9.45
N GLY A 201 23.42 9.10 10.27
CA GLY A 201 23.20 10.54 10.46
C GLY A 201 21.93 11.01 9.76
N LYS A 202 22.00 12.10 8.99
CA LYS A 202 20.82 12.82 8.47
C LYS A 202 20.09 12.13 7.30
N SER A 203 20.16 10.81 7.17
CA SER A 203 19.55 10.03 6.09
C SER A 203 19.36 8.56 6.48
N ASP A 204 18.36 7.91 5.89
CA ASP A 204 18.18 6.46 5.96
C ASP A 204 19.05 5.68 4.93
N GLY A 205 19.95 6.37 4.23
CA GLY A 205 20.79 5.81 3.17
C GLY A 205 20.24 6.05 1.76
N ILE A 206 18.97 6.43 1.62
CA ILE A 206 18.35 6.84 0.36
C ILE A 206 17.68 8.20 0.54
N VAL A 207 16.81 8.33 1.54
CA VAL A 207 16.00 9.51 1.83
C VAL A 207 16.66 10.35 2.92
N PRO A 208 16.98 11.62 2.65
CA PRO A 208 17.39 12.59 3.66
C PRO A 208 16.30 12.75 4.71
N LEU A 209 16.72 12.87 5.96
CA LEU A 209 15.83 13.02 7.11
C LEU A 209 14.88 14.21 6.92
N SER A 210 15.38 15.35 6.43
CA SER A 210 14.57 16.54 6.15
C SER A 210 13.43 16.28 5.15
N SER A 211 13.69 15.47 4.13
CA SER A 211 12.67 15.10 3.13
C SER A 211 11.57 14.24 3.74
N ALA A 212 11.93 13.32 4.65
CA ALA A 212 10.94 12.50 5.35
C ALA A 212 10.14 13.29 6.40
N GLN A 213 10.80 14.22 7.10
CA GLN A 213 10.20 15.08 8.13
C GLN A 213 9.28 16.16 7.55
N ALA A 214 9.44 16.52 6.28
CA ALA A 214 8.59 17.51 5.61
C ALA A 214 7.09 17.15 5.63
N ALA A 215 6.75 15.87 5.86
CA ALA A 215 5.40 15.39 6.15
C ALA A 215 4.69 16.21 7.25
N GLN A 216 5.42 16.66 8.27
CA GLN A 216 4.87 17.45 9.38
C GLN A 216 4.14 18.70 8.91
N SER A 217 4.59 19.33 7.82
CA SER A 217 3.97 20.55 7.28
C SER A 217 2.72 20.29 6.43
N ILE A 218 2.50 19.02 6.05
CA ILE A 218 1.38 18.56 5.22
C ILE A 218 0.21 18.13 6.12
N PHE A 219 0.47 17.36 7.18
CA PHE A 219 -0.58 16.84 8.07
C PHE A 219 -0.92 17.78 9.23
N ASP A 220 -2.09 17.58 9.85
CA ASP A 220 -2.48 18.33 11.05
C ASP A 220 -1.55 18.01 12.23
N ASN A 221 -0.94 19.05 12.80
CA ASN A 221 -0.03 18.95 13.93
C ASN A 221 -0.63 18.24 15.15
N GLN A 222 -1.95 18.31 15.36
CA GLN A 222 -2.60 17.62 16.50
C GLN A 222 -2.74 16.11 16.27
N ALA A 223 -2.71 15.67 15.02
CA ALA A 223 -2.89 14.27 14.62
C ALA A 223 -1.60 13.61 14.10
N TYR A 224 -0.51 14.37 13.99
CA TYR A 224 0.79 13.91 13.48
C TYR A 224 1.77 13.59 14.61
N THR A 225 2.38 12.41 14.57
CA THR A 225 3.48 12.00 15.45
C THR A 225 4.63 11.45 14.64
N GLU A 226 5.86 11.75 15.07
CA GLU A 226 7.08 11.27 14.42
C GLU A 226 7.86 10.32 15.34
N VAL A 227 8.42 9.26 14.74
CA VAL A 227 9.28 8.28 15.39
C VAL A 227 10.63 8.26 14.69
N ASN A 228 11.65 8.69 15.40
CA ASN A 228 13.03 8.67 14.92
C ASN A 228 13.68 7.30 15.20
N LEU A 229 14.14 6.64 14.14
CA LEU A 229 14.85 5.36 14.20
C LEU A 229 16.32 5.56 13.84
N ASN A 230 17.23 5.06 14.67
CA ASN A 230 18.66 5.28 14.50
C ASN A 230 19.44 3.98 14.29
N GLY A 231 20.61 4.10 13.66
CA GLY A 231 21.59 3.04 13.50
C GLY A 231 21.30 2.09 12.34
N ARG A 232 21.99 0.94 12.31
CA ARG A 232 22.03 0.09 11.10
C ARG A 232 20.66 -0.41 10.62
N LYS A 233 19.71 -0.61 11.54
CA LYS A 233 18.34 -1.05 11.21
C LYS A 233 17.42 0.09 10.74
N ALA A 234 17.93 1.33 10.71
CA ALA A 234 17.25 2.47 10.12
C ALA A 234 17.63 2.70 8.65
N HIS A 235 18.33 1.75 8.00
CA HIS A 235 18.54 1.80 6.56
C HIS A 235 17.22 1.68 5.79
N HIS A 236 17.06 2.40 4.68
CA HIS A 236 15.81 2.53 3.92
C HIS A 236 15.13 1.19 3.60
N SER A 237 15.93 0.21 3.17
CA SER A 237 15.44 -1.13 2.83
C SER A 237 15.05 -1.97 4.06
N ALA A 238 15.66 -1.70 5.21
CA ALA A 238 15.47 -2.42 6.47
C ALA A 238 14.37 -1.82 7.35
N LEU A 239 13.96 -0.56 7.12
CA LEU A 239 12.94 0.13 7.90
C LEU A 239 11.66 -0.71 8.12
N PRO A 240 11.01 -1.29 7.07
CA PRO A 240 9.77 -2.05 7.29
C PRO A 240 9.90 -3.26 8.21
N THR A 241 11.12 -3.78 8.41
CA THR A 241 11.40 -4.94 9.26
C THR A 241 12.24 -4.57 10.49
N ASN A 242 12.37 -3.28 10.80
CA ASN A 242 12.97 -2.82 12.04
C ASN A 242 12.09 -3.25 13.24
N PRO A 243 12.61 -4.00 14.24
CA PRO A 243 11.81 -4.49 15.36
C PRO A 243 11.11 -3.39 16.17
N ASP A 244 11.77 -2.25 16.38
CA ASP A 244 11.20 -1.13 17.14
C ASP A 244 10.07 -0.45 16.36
N LEU A 245 10.26 -0.30 15.04
CA LEU A 245 9.20 0.15 14.14
C LEU A 245 8.00 -0.78 14.21
N VAL A 246 8.21 -2.09 14.03
CA VAL A 246 7.08 -3.03 13.97
C VAL A 246 6.33 -3.09 15.30
N LYS A 247 7.04 -3.01 16.43
CA LYS A 247 6.40 -2.93 17.76
C LYS A 247 5.50 -1.70 17.87
N GLN A 248 6.01 -0.52 17.51
CA GLN A 248 5.25 0.73 17.55
C GLN A 248 4.09 0.73 16.54
N LEU A 249 4.32 0.16 15.35
CA LEU A 249 3.29 -0.02 14.33
C LEU A 249 2.15 -0.92 14.83
N SER A 250 2.46 -2.01 15.54
CA SER A 250 1.43 -2.89 16.14
C SER A 250 0.55 -2.12 17.13
N LEU A 251 1.18 -1.35 18.04
CA LEU A 251 0.46 -0.52 19.01
C LEU A 251 -0.41 0.52 18.29
N PHE A 252 0.17 1.22 17.32
CA PHE A 252 -0.55 2.23 16.54
C PHE A 252 -1.72 1.63 15.77
N LEU A 253 -1.59 0.44 15.19
CA LEU A 253 -2.66 -0.21 14.43
C LEU A 253 -3.69 -0.93 15.32
N ASN A 254 -3.50 -0.95 16.64
CA ASN A 254 -4.30 -1.71 17.61
C ASN A 254 -4.33 -3.22 17.31
N LEU A 255 -3.15 -3.81 17.04
CA LEU A 255 -2.97 -5.25 16.77
C LEU A 255 -2.42 -5.99 17.99
#